data_AF-A0A7Y4TE92-F1
#
_entry.id   AF-A0A7Y4TE92-F1
#
_cell.length_a   1.000
_cell.length_b   1.000
_cell.length_c   1.000
_cell.angle_alpha   90.00
_cell.angle_beta   90.00
_cell.angle_gamma   90.00
#
_symmetry.space_group_name_H-M   'P 1'
#
loop_
_entity.id
_entity.type
_entity.pdbx_description
1 polymer ?
#
loop_
_entity_poly.entity_id
_entity_poly.type
_entity_poly.pdbx_seq_one_letter_code
_entity_poly.pdbx_strand_id
1 'polypeptide(L)'
;MTAGSASSPGGMPPGRPAYRAIRQKPTRGFPEPIVALEASEAYAARVSAVRHWLLEEARRPEVDRPLFVALLVPGRGLVTQPLPDASHALLVFTSPLRADDYARTIHPATTDMQYALSTPTELVHILRDLRPRGVTQWAIDRCPRCDVFWTVDGEAATADDVLDPWSLAVASCRVRAEQCLRVALEAARAGRLEEARDVALETVSHVTEEDARFHLLLGHLAVAIGTVAQVEEALGYLRSLGALEGLASLEDAARTGTPDFTALADGPLAGSF
;
A
#
# COMPACT_ATOMS: atom_id res chain seq x y z
N MET A 1 7.48 11.63 39.71
CA MET A 1 8.66 11.73 38.81
C MET A 1 8.31 10.94 37.57
N THR A 2 8.04 11.67 36.49
CA THR A 2 7.57 11.18 35.20
C THR A 2 8.76 10.92 34.29
N ALA A 3 8.90 9.71 33.77
CA ALA A 3 9.74 9.41 32.62
C ALA A 3 8.82 8.81 31.54
N GLY A 4 8.34 9.67 30.64
CA GLY A 4 7.71 9.27 29.39
C GLY A 4 8.80 8.94 28.39
N SER A 5 8.78 7.72 27.87
CA SER A 5 9.64 7.26 26.79
C SER A 5 9.26 8.03 25.53
N ALA A 6 10.19 8.83 25.01
CA ALA A 6 10.05 9.49 23.72
C ALA A 6 10.33 8.46 22.62
N SER A 7 9.30 8.09 21.87
CA SER A 7 9.45 7.42 20.58
C SER A 7 10.14 8.38 19.61
N SER A 8 11.31 7.98 19.12
CA SER A 8 12.06 8.75 18.13
C SER A 8 11.23 8.91 16.84
N PRO A 9 11.14 10.12 16.26
CA PRO A 9 10.55 10.28 14.94
C PRO A 9 11.48 9.64 13.90
N GLY A 10 11.09 8.46 13.41
CA GLY A 10 11.74 7.84 12.26
C GLY A 10 11.58 8.74 11.04
N GLY A 11 12.62 9.49 10.69
CA GLY A 11 12.63 10.32 9.50
C GLY A 11 12.51 9.47 8.24
N MET A 12 11.50 9.76 7.41
CA MET A 12 11.35 9.12 6.09
C MET A 12 12.52 9.49 5.15
N PRO A 13 12.84 8.63 4.16
CA PRO A 13 13.81 8.96 3.13
C PRO A 13 13.36 10.18 2.29
N PRO A 14 14.30 11.02 1.83
CA PRO A 14 13.99 12.19 1.00
C PRO A 14 13.47 11.80 -0.39
N GLY A 15 12.38 12.45 -0.82
CA GLY A 15 11.93 12.58 -2.20
C GLY A 15 11.70 11.26 -2.95
N ARG A 16 10.55 10.61 -2.73
CA ARG A 16 10.17 9.46 -3.57
C ARG A 16 10.01 9.89 -5.02
N PRO A 17 10.57 9.14 -5.99
CA PRO A 17 10.09 9.20 -7.36
C PRO A 17 8.59 8.94 -7.29
N ALA A 18 7.79 9.75 -7.97
CA ALA A 18 6.41 9.38 -8.25
C ALA A 18 6.37 9.14 -9.75
N TYR A 19 5.76 8.04 -10.20
CA TYR A 19 5.42 7.95 -11.61
C TYR A 19 4.57 9.18 -11.93
N ARG A 20 5.04 10.05 -12.84
CA ARG A 20 4.29 11.28 -13.18
C ARG A 20 2.84 10.97 -13.59
N ALA A 21 2.61 9.77 -14.13
CA ALA A 21 1.31 9.22 -14.48
C ALA A 21 0.39 8.93 -13.27
N ILE A 22 0.93 8.54 -12.11
CA ILE A 22 0.15 8.15 -10.89
C ILE A 22 -0.38 9.37 -10.10
N ARG A 23 0.11 10.57 -10.45
CA ARG A 23 -0.45 11.83 -9.91
C ARG A 23 -1.80 12.20 -10.51
N GLN A 24 -2.20 11.56 -11.61
CA GLN A 24 -3.53 11.71 -12.18
C GLN A 24 -4.39 10.55 -11.68
N LYS A 25 -5.64 10.82 -11.29
CA LYS A 25 -6.62 9.78 -10.94
C LYS A 25 -6.62 8.76 -12.08
N PRO A 26 -6.26 7.50 -11.85
CA PRO A 26 -6.31 6.50 -12.90
C PRO A 26 -7.73 6.46 -13.48
N THR A 27 -7.84 6.64 -14.79
CA THR A 27 -9.10 7.03 -15.45
C THR A 27 -9.85 5.84 -16.03
N ARG A 28 -9.22 4.68 -16.14
CA ARG A 28 -9.76 3.51 -16.85
C ARG A 28 -10.28 2.44 -15.90
N GLY A 29 -9.79 2.39 -14.65
CA GLY A 29 -10.17 1.38 -13.68
C GLY A 29 -9.57 0.02 -14.01
N PHE A 30 -9.75 -0.96 -13.12
CA PHE A 30 -9.25 -2.31 -13.37
C PHE A 30 -10.01 -2.99 -14.53
N PRO A 31 -9.31 -3.75 -15.40
CA PRO A 31 -9.96 -4.57 -16.41
C PRO A 31 -11.02 -5.51 -15.84
N GLU A 32 -12.06 -5.78 -16.62
CA GLU A 32 -13.16 -6.69 -16.27
C GLU A 32 -12.71 -8.06 -15.71
N PRO A 33 -11.66 -8.72 -16.25
CA PRO A 33 -11.17 -9.97 -15.67
C PRO A 33 -10.75 -9.85 -14.19
N ILE A 34 -10.16 -8.72 -13.79
CA ILE A 34 -9.75 -8.50 -12.39
C ILE A 34 -10.99 -8.28 -11.52
N VAL A 35 -11.93 -7.44 -11.98
CA VAL A 35 -13.19 -7.16 -11.27
C VAL A 35 -14.03 -8.43 -11.09
N ALA A 36 -14.17 -9.24 -12.13
CA ALA A 36 -14.90 -10.51 -12.10
C ALA A 36 -14.23 -11.52 -11.15
N LEU A 37 -12.90 -11.57 -11.13
CA LEU A 37 -12.17 -12.42 -10.20
C LEU A 37 -12.33 -11.98 -8.75
N GLU A 38 -12.26 -10.68 -8.45
CA GLU A 38 -12.47 -10.15 -7.10
C GLU A 38 -13.88 -10.44 -6.56
N ALA A 39 -14.87 -10.53 -7.44
CA ALA A 39 -16.25 -10.92 -7.09
C ALA A 39 -16.43 -12.44 -6.91
N SER A 40 -15.41 -13.26 -7.15
CA SER A 40 -15.52 -14.72 -7.14
C SER A 40 -15.29 -15.34 -5.75
N GLU A 41 -15.91 -16.51 -5.52
CA GLU A 41 -15.67 -17.32 -4.32
C GLU A 41 -14.20 -17.76 -4.20
N ALA A 42 -13.53 -17.99 -5.33
CA ALA A 42 -12.12 -18.38 -5.34
C ALA A 42 -11.21 -17.27 -4.78
N TYR A 43 -11.53 -16.00 -5.08
CA TYR A 43 -10.83 -14.86 -4.50
C TYR A 43 -11.07 -14.76 -3.00
N ALA A 44 -12.34 -14.84 -2.58
CA ALA A 44 -12.70 -14.81 -1.15
C ALA A 44 -12.01 -15.94 -0.35
N ALA A 45 -12.00 -17.16 -0.90
CA ALA A 45 -11.31 -18.30 -0.29
C ALA A 45 -9.80 -18.08 -0.21
N ARG A 46 -9.18 -17.48 -1.24
CA ARG A 46 -7.75 -17.16 -1.24
C ARG A 46 -7.40 -16.08 -0.21
N VAL A 47 -8.20 -15.01 -0.11
CA VAL A 47 -8.05 -13.97 0.92
C VAL A 47 -8.17 -14.59 2.31
N SER A 48 -9.17 -15.45 2.53
CA SER A 48 -9.34 -16.15 3.81
C SER A 48 -8.14 -17.04 4.15
N ALA A 49 -7.60 -17.77 3.16
CA ALA A 49 -6.43 -18.62 3.36
C ALA A 49 -5.17 -17.81 3.73
N VAL A 50 -4.92 -16.69 3.02
CA VAL A 50 -3.79 -15.80 3.34
C VAL A 50 -3.98 -15.14 4.71
N ARG A 51 -5.20 -14.70 5.04
CA ARG A 51 -5.53 -14.15 6.36
C ARG A 51 -5.26 -15.16 7.48
N HIS A 52 -5.71 -16.40 7.32
CA HIS A 52 -5.42 -17.45 8.29
C HIS A 52 -3.91 -17.68 8.46
N TRP A 53 -3.20 -17.76 7.34
CA TRP A 53 -1.74 -17.91 7.31
C TRP A 53 -0.98 -16.77 8.01
N LEU A 54 -1.46 -15.52 7.90
CA LEU A 54 -0.89 -14.35 8.59
C LEU A 54 -1.10 -14.39 10.11
N LEU A 55 -2.12 -15.11 10.58
CA LEU A 55 -2.49 -15.18 12.00
C LEU A 55 -2.05 -16.48 12.68
N GLU A 56 -1.39 -17.40 11.94
CA GLU A 56 -0.73 -18.57 12.53
C GLU A 56 0.35 -18.13 13.54
N GLU A 57 0.48 -18.87 14.64
CA GLU A 57 1.32 -18.49 15.80
C GLU A 57 2.75 -18.06 15.44
N ALA A 58 3.40 -18.76 14.50
CA ALA A 58 4.78 -18.46 14.09
C ALA A 58 4.92 -17.20 13.21
N ARG A 59 3.81 -16.63 12.71
CA ARG A 59 3.81 -15.47 11.79
C ARG A 59 2.96 -14.31 12.30
N ARG A 60 2.10 -14.58 13.28
CA ARG A 60 1.25 -13.57 13.89
C ARG A 60 2.12 -12.43 14.40
N PRO A 61 1.81 -11.17 14.02
CA PRO A 61 2.53 -10.03 14.53
C PRO A 61 2.48 -9.96 16.06
N GLU A 62 3.61 -9.62 16.67
CA GLU A 62 3.67 -9.36 18.11
C GLU A 62 2.83 -8.13 18.46
N VAL A 63 2.09 -8.19 19.57
CA VAL A 63 1.19 -7.12 20.01
C VAL A 63 1.89 -5.83 20.43
N ASP A 64 3.21 -5.90 20.67
CA ASP A 64 4.06 -4.80 21.08
C ASP A 64 5.01 -4.33 19.96
N ARG A 65 4.86 -4.89 18.75
CA ARG A 65 5.59 -4.43 17.57
C ARG A 65 4.76 -3.36 16.84
N PRO A 66 5.37 -2.25 16.40
CA PRO A 66 4.65 -1.25 15.61
C PRO A 66 4.16 -1.85 14.29
N LEU A 67 2.85 -1.69 14.02
CA LEU A 67 2.18 -2.19 12.81
C LEU A 67 1.30 -1.16 12.13
N PHE A 68 0.84 -0.16 12.89
CA PHE A 68 -0.09 0.84 12.41
C PHE A 68 0.61 2.19 12.31
N VAL A 69 0.44 2.83 11.17
CA VAL A 69 0.91 4.20 10.93
C VAL A 69 -0.30 5.11 10.90
N ALA A 70 -0.33 6.12 11.77
CA ALA A 70 -1.31 7.19 11.71
C ALA A 70 -0.64 8.49 11.25
N LEU A 71 -1.40 9.35 10.57
CA LEU A 71 -0.93 10.67 10.17
C LEU A 71 -1.23 11.68 11.29
N LEU A 72 -0.23 12.49 11.63
CA LEU A 72 -0.31 13.50 12.68
C LEU A 72 0.06 14.87 12.11
N VAL A 73 -0.81 15.85 12.29
CA VAL A 73 -0.51 17.25 11.98
C VAL A 73 -0.21 18.00 13.27
N PRO A 74 1.01 18.55 13.46
CA PRO A 74 1.37 19.30 14.64
C PRO A 74 0.36 20.41 14.96
N GLY A 75 -0.06 20.49 16.24
CA GLY A 75 -1.06 21.46 16.70
C GLY A 75 -2.50 21.20 16.26
N ARG A 76 -2.76 20.23 15.36
CA ARG A 76 -4.13 19.83 14.94
C ARG A 76 -4.50 18.42 15.39
N GLY A 77 -3.52 17.55 15.62
CA GLY A 77 -3.74 16.17 16.07
C GLY A 77 -3.78 15.16 14.92
N LEU A 78 -4.31 13.97 15.22
CA LEU A 78 -4.39 12.87 14.28
C LEU A 78 -5.33 13.20 13.13
N VAL A 79 -4.97 12.79 11.92
CA VAL A 79 -5.81 12.94 10.73
C VAL A 79 -6.99 12.00 10.84
N THR A 80 -8.19 12.57 10.68
CA THR A 80 -9.46 11.84 10.69
C THR A 80 -10.26 12.18 9.44
N GLN A 81 -11.17 11.29 9.06
CA GLN A 81 -12.09 11.46 7.93
C GLN A 81 -13.51 11.64 8.46
N PRO A 82 -14.20 12.75 8.14
CA PRO A 82 -15.61 12.89 8.50
C PRO A 82 -16.47 11.85 7.77
N LEU A 83 -17.46 11.32 8.47
CA LEU A 83 -18.44 10.35 7.99
C LEU A 83 -19.82 11.01 7.82
N PRO A 84 -20.73 10.40 7.04
CA PRO A 84 -22.05 10.98 6.75
C PRO A 84 -22.95 11.23 7.97
N ASP A 85 -22.72 10.51 9.06
CA ASP A 85 -23.48 10.57 10.33
C ASP A 85 -22.90 11.60 11.33
N ALA A 86 -22.07 12.53 10.85
CA ALA A 86 -21.33 13.51 11.64
C ALA A 86 -20.28 12.92 12.60
N SER A 87 -20.06 11.60 12.57
CA SER A 87 -18.93 10.97 13.25
C SER A 87 -17.65 11.05 12.41
N HIS A 88 -16.53 10.60 12.98
CA HIS A 88 -15.23 10.61 12.31
C HIS A 88 -14.60 9.22 12.35
N ALA A 89 -13.84 8.90 11.30
CA ALA A 89 -12.98 7.73 11.24
C ALA A 89 -11.51 8.12 11.44
N LEU A 90 -10.80 7.44 12.34
CA LEU A 90 -9.33 7.52 12.39
C LEU A 90 -8.74 6.86 11.15
N LEU A 91 -7.81 7.54 10.47
CA LEU A 91 -7.08 6.96 9.34
C LEU A 91 -5.80 6.30 9.84
N VAL A 92 -5.67 4.99 9.58
CA VAL A 92 -4.46 4.23 9.86
C VAL A 92 -3.99 3.50 8.60
N PHE A 93 -2.70 3.22 8.52
CA PHE A 93 -2.07 2.59 7.39
C PHE A 93 -1.20 1.42 7.84
N THR A 94 -1.11 0.40 7.00
CA THR A 94 -0.26 -0.78 7.23
C THR A 94 1.21 -0.48 6.98
N SER A 95 1.53 0.64 6.33
CA SER A 95 2.91 1.04 6.06
C SER A 95 3.10 2.56 6.04
N PRO A 96 4.33 3.04 6.32
CA PRO A 96 4.71 4.43 6.05
C PRO A 96 4.63 4.80 4.57
N LEU A 97 4.75 3.82 3.65
CA LEU A 97 4.61 4.08 2.22
C LEU A 97 3.23 4.65 1.92
N ARG A 98 2.18 3.89 2.26
CA ARG A 98 0.78 4.24 2.03
C ARG A 98 0.37 5.53 2.74
N ALA A 99 0.83 5.70 3.98
CA ALA A 99 0.56 6.92 4.73
C ALA A 99 1.11 8.16 4.01
N ASP A 100 2.31 8.06 3.42
CA ASP A 100 2.91 9.16 2.66
C ASP A 100 2.16 9.46 1.35
N ASP A 101 1.80 8.44 0.57
CA ASP A 101 1.00 8.64 -0.65
C ASP A 101 -0.34 9.32 -0.32
N TYR A 102 -0.99 8.92 0.77
CA TYR A 102 -2.19 9.57 1.26
C TYR A 102 -1.95 11.04 1.62
N ALA A 103 -0.94 11.30 2.45
CA ALA A 103 -0.63 12.65 2.92
C ALA A 103 -0.31 13.60 1.75
N ARG A 104 0.50 13.16 0.78
CA ARG A 104 0.86 13.97 -0.40
C ARG A 104 -0.33 14.24 -1.32
N THR A 105 -1.26 13.30 -1.41
CA THR A 105 -2.40 13.41 -2.33
C THR A 105 -3.56 14.22 -1.72
N ILE A 106 -3.93 13.97 -0.46
CA ILE A 106 -5.06 14.63 0.21
C ILE A 106 -4.66 15.93 0.91
N HIS A 107 -3.42 16.02 1.39
CA HIS A 107 -2.90 17.16 2.13
C HIS A 107 -1.64 17.78 1.47
N PRO A 108 -1.66 18.11 0.16
CA PRO A 108 -0.47 18.57 -0.57
C PRO A 108 0.13 19.87 -0.03
N ALA A 109 -0.65 20.67 0.69
CA ALA A 109 -0.20 21.93 1.29
C ALA A 109 0.38 21.77 2.71
N THR A 110 0.26 20.59 3.32
CA THR A 110 0.74 20.33 4.68
C THR A 110 2.18 19.84 4.63
N THR A 111 3.13 20.71 4.99
CA THR A 111 4.57 20.42 4.90
C THR A 111 5.17 19.79 6.16
N ASP A 112 4.45 19.81 7.28
CA ASP A 112 4.88 19.38 8.60
C ASP A 112 4.18 18.09 9.08
N MET A 113 3.63 17.30 8.15
CA MET A 113 2.99 16.02 8.45
C MET A 113 3.99 15.07 9.12
N GLN A 114 3.56 14.46 10.22
CA GLN A 114 4.30 13.45 10.97
C GLN A 114 3.62 12.08 10.87
N TYR A 115 4.42 11.03 11.04
CA TYR A 115 3.96 9.64 11.03
C TYR A 115 4.06 9.10 12.46
N ALA A 116 2.92 8.80 13.06
CA ALA A 116 2.83 8.18 14.36
C ALA A 116 2.75 6.66 14.18
N LEU A 117 3.80 5.95 14.58
CA LEU A 117 3.82 4.50 14.61
C LEU A 117 3.18 4.02 15.92
N SER A 118 2.33 3.00 15.84
CA SER A 118 1.69 2.41 17.01
C SER A 118 1.65 0.89 16.91
N THR A 119 1.77 0.24 18.07
CA THR A 119 1.53 -1.20 18.24
C THR A 119 0.02 -1.50 18.24
N PRO A 120 -0.40 -2.76 18.05
CA PRO A 120 -1.79 -3.17 18.28
C PRO A 120 -2.37 -2.70 19.61
N THR A 121 -1.63 -2.86 20.71
CA THR A 121 -2.07 -2.43 22.05
C THR A 121 -2.23 -0.90 22.13
N GLU A 122 -1.31 -0.15 21.54
CA GLU A 122 -1.39 1.31 21.51
C GLU A 122 -2.56 1.81 20.67
N LEU A 123 -2.84 1.17 19.52
CA LEU A 123 -3.98 1.53 18.68
C LEU A 123 -5.31 1.37 19.44
N VAL A 124 -5.49 0.28 20.20
CA VAL A 124 -6.68 0.09 21.06
C VAL A 124 -6.86 1.26 22.03
N HIS A 125 -5.78 1.71 22.66
CA HIS A 125 -5.81 2.87 23.56
C HIS A 125 -6.15 4.17 22.82
N ILE A 126 -5.54 4.40 21.64
CA ILE A 126 -5.83 5.56 20.80
C ILE A 126 -7.32 5.60 20.43
N LEU A 127 -7.90 4.48 19.97
CA LEU A 127 -9.32 4.40 19.60
C LEU A 127 -10.23 4.70 20.80
N ARG A 128 -9.89 4.16 21.98
CA ARG A 128 -10.62 4.43 23.22
C ARG A 128 -10.58 5.91 23.61
N ASP A 129 -9.42 6.54 23.51
CA ASP A 129 -9.21 7.94 23.89
C ASP A 129 -9.87 8.94 22.93
N LEU A 130 -9.97 8.58 21.64
CA LEU A 130 -10.58 9.43 20.62
C LEU A 130 -12.11 9.31 20.56
N ARG A 131 -12.70 8.22 21.05
CA ARG A 131 -14.15 8.02 21.00
C ARG A 131 -14.97 9.12 21.66
N PRO A 132 -14.66 9.58 22.89
CA PRO A 132 -15.37 10.71 23.51
C PRO A 132 -15.28 12.02 22.70
N ARG A 133 -14.37 12.08 21.72
CA ARG A 133 -14.17 13.23 20.82
C ARG A 133 -14.87 13.07 19.47
N GLY A 134 -15.72 12.04 19.31
CA GLY A 134 -16.53 11.81 18.11
C GLY A 134 -15.86 10.94 17.04
N VAL A 135 -14.69 10.34 17.33
CA VAL A 135 -14.05 9.34 16.46
C VAL A 135 -14.55 7.95 16.84
N THR A 136 -15.61 7.50 16.17
CA THR A 136 -16.31 6.24 16.50
C THR A 136 -15.88 5.08 15.61
N GLN A 137 -15.15 5.36 14.53
CA GLN A 137 -14.71 4.37 13.55
C GLN A 137 -13.23 4.55 13.21
N TRP A 138 -12.67 3.62 12.46
CA TRP A 138 -11.35 3.73 11.88
C TRP A 138 -11.32 3.06 10.51
N ALA A 139 -10.38 3.47 9.66
CA ALA A 139 -10.20 2.94 8.32
C ALA A 139 -8.73 2.60 8.11
N ILE A 140 -8.48 1.40 7.58
CA ILE A 140 -7.14 0.93 7.21
C ILE A 140 -6.92 1.16 5.73
N ASP A 141 -5.77 1.73 5.36
CA ASP A 141 -5.29 1.83 3.98
C ASP A 141 -6.31 2.47 3.02
N ARG A 142 -6.99 3.53 3.49
CA ARG A 142 -7.87 4.32 2.64
C ARG A 142 -7.08 4.84 1.44
N CYS A 143 -7.46 4.43 0.23
CA CYS A 143 -6.84 4.98 -0.98
C CYS A 143 -7.18 6.48 -1.10
N PRO A 144 -6.20 7.36 -1.33
CA PRO A 144 -6.47 8.80 -1.48
C PRO A 144 -7.17 9.17 -2.79
N ARG A 145 -7.24 8.23 -3.75
CA ARG A 145 -7.85 8.43 -5.07
C ARG A 145 -9.29 7.90 -5.15
N CYS A 146 -9.77 7.22 -4.11
CA CYS A 146 -11.09 6.61 -4.03
C CYS A 146 -12.01 7.34 -3.04
N ASP A 147 -13.28 7.50 -3.41
CA ASP A 147 -14.29 8.12 -2.56
C ASP A 147 -14.97 7.11 -1.62
N VAL A 148 -14.94 5.82 -2.00
CA VAL A 148 -15.48 4.70 -1.21
C VAL A 148 -14.33 4.00 -0.49
N PHE A 149 -14.53 3.76 0.80
CA PHE A 149 -13.62 3.01 1.66
C PHE A 149 -14.43 2.31 2.75
N TRP A 150 -13.84 1.25 3.32
CA TRP A 150 -14.46 0.52 4.41
C TRP A 150 -13.98 1.06 5.75
N THR A 151 -14.87 1.06 6.72
CA THR A 151 -14.60 1.43 8.10
C THR A 151 -14.88 0.26 9.03
N VAL A 152 -14.14 0.24 10.13
CA VAL A 152 -14.29 -0.70 11.23
C VAL A 152 -14.78 0.09 12.44
N ASP A 153 -15.63 -0.53 13.25
CA ASP A 153 -16.05 0.06 14.52
C ASP A 153 -14.81 0.32 15.42
N GLY A 154 -14.81 1.48 16.10
CA GLY A 154 -13.81 1.84 17.09
C GLY A 154 -13.96 1.09 18.42
N GLU A 155 -14.90 0.16 18.55
CA GLU A 155 -15.08 -0.82 19.65
C GLU A 155 -14.05 -1.94 19.71
N ALA A 156 -12.76 -1.56 19.64
CA ALA A 156 -11.67 -2.48 19.95
C ALA A 156 -11.45 -2.57 21.48
N ALA A 157 -11.52 -3.77 22.03
CA ALA A 157 -11.23 -4.04 23.44
C ALA A 157 -9.82 -4.62 23.63
N THR A 158 -9.33 -5.34 22.64
CA THR A 158 -8.09 -6.13 22.66
C THR A 158 -7.25 -5.90 21.42
N ALA A 159 -5.96 -6.27 21.47
CA ALA A 159 -5.09 -6.25 20.30
C ALA A 159 -5.63 -7.09 19.13
N ASP A 160 -6.34 -8.18 19.44
CA ASP A 160 -6.93 -9.08 18.45
C ASP A 160 -8.03 -8.38 17.63
N ASP A 161 -8.79 -7.49 18.26
CA ASP A 161 -9.86 -6.73 17.59
C ASP A 161 -9.32 -5.77 16.52
N VAL A 162 -8.05 -5.35 16.62
CA VAL A 162 -7.38 -4.52 15.60
C VAL A 162 -6.49 -5.33 14.65
N LEU A 163 -5.95 -6.47 15.11
CA LEU A 163 -5.19 -7.39 14.26
C LEU A 163 -6.09 -8.09 13.23
N ASP A 164 -7.35 -8.35 13.57
CA ASP A 164 -8.27 -9.02 12.66
C ASP A 164 -8.55 -8.20 11.37
N PRO A 165 -8.97 -6.92 11.46
CA PRO A 165 -9.14 -6.10 10.27
C PRO A 165 -7.82 -5.78 9.56
N TRP A 166 -6.71 -5.64 10.31
CA TRP A 166 -5.37 -5.50 9.72
C TRP A 166 -5.02 -6.69 8.82
N SER A 167 -5.22 -7.92 9.33
CA SER A 167 -4.91 -9.14 8.59
C SER A 167 -5.76 -9.27 7.32
N LEU A 168 -7.02 -8.83 7.37
CA LEU A 168 -7.91 -8.79 6.22
C LEU A 168 -7.43 -7.77 5.18
N ALA A 169 -7.03 -6.56 5.60
CA ALA A 169 -6.51 -5.54 4.71
C ALA A 169 -5.23 -6.01 3.99
N VAL A 170 -4.26 -6.54 4.74
CA VAL A 170 -3.01 -7.08 4.21
C VAL A 170 -3.26 -8.27 3.28
N ALA A 171 -4.11 -9.22 3.67
CA ALA A 171 -4.43 -10.38 2.84
C ALA A 171 -5.12 -9.96 1.53
N SER A 172 -6.10 -9.05 1.59
CA SER A 172 -6.82 -8.56 0.41
C SER A 172 -5.87 -7.85 -0.55
N CYS A 173 -5.01 -6.97 -0.03
CA CYS A 173 -3.99 -6.29 -0.82
C CYS A 173 -3.06 -7.30 -1.51
N ARG A 174 -2.57 -8.30 -0.77
CA ARG A 174 -1.65 -9.30 -1.30
C ARG A 174 -2.27 -10.12 -2.43
N VAL A 175 -3.47 -10.65 -2.22
CA VAL A 175 -4.15 -11.47 -3.23
C VAL A 175 -4.48 -10.63 -4.47
N ARG A 176 -4.95 -9.41 -4.28
CA ARG A 176 -5.22 -8.47 -5.38
C ARG A 176 -3.96 -8.15 -6.19
N ALA A 177 -2.85 -7.86 -5.52
CA ALA A 177 -1.56 -7.61 -6.15
C ALA A 177 -1.07 -8.82 -6.96
N GLU A 178 -1.13 -10.03 -6.40
CA GLU A 178 -0.76 -11.26 -7.12
C GLU A 178 -1.59 -11.43 -8.41
N GLN A 179 -2.90 -11.17 -8.36
CA GLN A 179 -3.77 -11.27 -9.52
C GLN A 179 -3.49 -10.20 -10.57
N CYS A 180 -3.34 -8.95 -10.15
CA CYS A 180 -3.04 -7.84 -11.06
C CYS A 180 -1.70 -8.07 -11.78
N LEU A 181 -0.68 -8.55 -11.06
CA LEU A 181 0.62 -8.85 -11.65
C LEU A 181 0.50 -9.94 -12.71
N ARG A 182 -0.25 -11.02 -12.43
CA ARG A 182 -0.49 -12.09 -13.38
C ARG A 182 -1.15 -11.58 -14.66
N VAL A 183 -2.23 -10.81 -14.54
CA VAL A 183 -2.93 -10.22 -15.69
C VAL A 183 -2.02 -9.29 -16.49
N ALA A 184 -1.25 -8.42 -15.81
CA ALA A 184 -0.32 -7.52 -16.48
C ALA A 184 0.80 -8.27 -17.22
N LEU A 185 1.35 -9.34 -16.63
CA LEU A 185 2.36 -10.19 -17.27
C LEU A 185 1.80 -10.96 -18.47
N GLU A 186 0.59 -11.52 -18.35
CA GLU A 186 -0.10 -12.18 -19.47
C GLU A 186 -0.31 -11.21 -20.64
N ALA A 187 -0.72 -9.97 -20.36
CA ALA A 187 -0.86 -8.92 -21.37
C ALA A 187 0.49 -8.53 -22.01
N ALA A 188 1.53 -8.34 -21.19
CA ALA A 188 2.87 -7.98 -21.66
C ALA A 188 3.46 -9.05 -22.59
N ARG A 189 3.37 -10.33 -22.20
CA ARG A 189 3.85 -11.48 -22.98
C ARG A 189 3.09 -11.66 -24.30
N ALA A 190 1.82 -11.25 -24.33
CA ALA A 190 1.01 -11.22 -25.54
C ALA A 190 1.24 -9.97 -26.41
N GLY A 191 2.21 -9.11 -26.07
CA GLY A 191 2.51 -7.88 -26.80
C GLY A 191 1.53 -6.73 -26.56
N ARG A 192 0.58 -6.88 -25.63
CA ARG A 192 -0.37 -5.82 -25.25
C ARG A 192 0.22 -4.91 -24.19
N LEU A 193 1.27 -4.18 -24.59
CA LEU A 193 2.12 -3.41 -23.66
C LEU A 193 1.38 -2.28 -22.95
N GLU A 194 0.47 -1.58 -23.64
CA GLU A 194 -0.31 -0.49 -23.03
C GLU A 194 -1.29 -1.02 -21.97
N GLU A 195 -1.97 -2.13 -22.23
CA GLU A 195 -2.86 -2.78 -21.27
C GLU A 195 -2.08 -3.25 -20.02
N ALA A 196 -0.93 -3.89 -20.23
CA ALA A 196 -0.06 -4.31 -19.13
C ALA A 196 0.41 -3.12 -18.29
N ARG A 197 0.78 -2.00 -18.94
CA ARG A 197 1.19 -0.77 -18.26
C ARG A 197 0.05 -0.18 -17.46
N ASP A 198 -1.13 -0.09 -18.05
CA ASP A 198 -2.31 0.47 -17.39
C ASP A 198 -2.65 -0.35 -16.13
N VAL A 199 -2.70 -1.69 -16.22
CA VAL A 199 -2.92 -2.56 -15.05
C VAL A 199 -1.86 -2.36 -13.98
N ALA A 200 -0.58 -2.30 -14.36
CA ALA A 200 0.51 -2.13 -13.39
C ALA A 200 0.45 -0.74 -12.71
N LEU A 201 0.15 0.32 -13.45
CA LEU A 201 -0.03 1.67 -12.89
C LEU A 201 -1.24 1.76 -11.96
N GLU A 202 -2.39 1.19 -12.36
CA GLU A 202 -3.59 1.09 -11.52
C GLU A 202 -3.26 0.36 -10.21
N THR A 203 -2.47 -0.72 -10.28
CA THR A 203 -2.10 -1.50 -9.10
C THR A 203 -1.19 -0.75 -8.15
N VAL A 204 -0.15 -0.07 -8.65
CA VAL A 204 0.73 0.78 -7.83
C VAL A 204 -0.05 1.94 -7.19
N SER A 205 -1.08 2.45 -7.87
CA SER A 205 -1.88 3.59 -7.40
C SER A 205 -2.96 3.25 -6.37
N HIS A 206 -3.52 2.04 -6.43
CA HIS A 206 -4.72 1.65 -5.69
C HIS A 206 -4.55 0.45 -4.77
N VAL A 207 -3.56 -0.41 -5.02
CA VAL A 207 -3.40 -1.67 -4.29
C VAL A 207 -2.15 -1.63 -3.46
N THR A 208 -0.98 -1.42 -4.08
CA THR A 208 0.30 -1.42 -3.36
C THR A 208 1.41 -0.72 -4.17
N GLU A 209 2.00 0.32 -3.60
CA GLU A 209 3.24 0.93 -4.11
C GLU A 209 4.51 0.28 -3.55
N GLU A 210 4.36 -0.76 -2.74
CA GLU A 210 5.47 -1.42 -2.04
C GLU A 210 6.01 -2.63 -2.80
N ASP A 211 5.23 -3.19 -3.72
CA ASP A 211 5.61 -4.40 -4.44
C ASP A 211 6.54 -4.06 -5.62
N ALA A 212 7.84 -4.30 -5.39
CA ALA A 212 8.91 -4.06 -6.35
C ALA A 212 8.67 -4.72 -7.73
N ARG A 213 7.87 -5.79 -7.80
CA ARG A 213 7.59 -6.49 -9.06
C ARG A 213 6.79 -5.63 -10.04
N PHE A 214 5.90 -4.77 -9.55
CA PHE A 214 5.20 -3.82 -10.42
C PHE A 214 6.12 -2.73 -10.94
N HIS A 215 7.02 -2.24 -10.10
CA HIS A 215 8.01 -1.24 -10.53
C HIS A 215 8.95 -1.80 -11.60
N LEU A 216 9.40 -3.04 -11.39
CA LEU A 216 10.22 -3.76 -12.36
C LEU A 216 9.46 -4.00 -13.67
N LEU A 217 8.21 -4.47 -13.60
CA LEU A 217 7.36 -4.65 -14.77
C LEU A 217 7.15 -3.33 -15.54
N LEU A 218 6.82 -2.24 -14.85
CA LEU A 218 6.67 -0.91 -15.44
C LEU A 218 7.96 -0.45 -16.13
N GLY A 219 9.12 -0.75 -15.53
CA GLY A 219 10.43 -0.50 -16.14
C GLY A 219 10.64 -1.28 -17.44
N HIS A 220 10.40 -2.59 -17.45
CA HIS A 220 10.53 -3.39 -18.67
C HIS A 220 9.52 -2.99 -19.76
N LEU A 221 8.29 -2.66 -19.38
CA LEU A 221 7.30 -2.10 -20.30
C LEU A 221 7.80 -0.77 -20.89
N ALA A 222 8.38 0.09 -20.07
CA ALA A 222 8.95 1.36 -20.53
C ALA A 222 10.13 1.18 -21.49
N VAL A 223 11.00 0.18 -21.26
CA VAL A 223 12.05 -0.21 -22.21
C VAL A 223 11.44 -0.65 -23.54
N ALA A 224 10.44 -1.52 -23.50
CA ALA A 224 9.76 -2.05 -24.69
C ALA A 224 9.07 -0.95 -25.53
N ILE A 225 8.49 0.06 -24.86
CA ILE A 225 7.80 1.20 -25.49
C ILE A 225 8.78 2.30 -25.92
N GLY A 226 9.98 2.35 -25.33
CA GLY A 226 11.00 3.37 -25.61
C GLY A 226 10.85 4.65 -24.77
N THR A 227 10.28 4.57 -23.57
CA THR A 227 10.02 5.72 -22.68
C THR A 227 11.08 5.88 -21.60
N VAL A 228 12.19 6.57 -21.91
CA VAL A 228 13.34 6.76 -21.01
C VAL A 228 12.95 7.28 -19.63
N ALA A 229 12.08 8.30 -19.55
CA ALA A 229 11.67 8.89 -18.28
C ALA A 229 10.97 7.88 -17.35
N GLN A 230 10.16 6.96 -17.90
CA GLN A 230 9.49 5.92 -17.10
C GLN A 230 10.46 4.84 -16.61
N VAL A 231 11.52 4.56 -17.38
CA VAL A 231 12.61 3.67 -16.94
C VAL A 231 13.32 4.28 -15.74
N GLU A 232 13.67 5.57 -15.79
CA GLU A 232 14.32 6.29 -14.69
C GLU A 232 13.45 6.31 -13.42
N GLU A 233 12.14 6.55 -13.57
CA GLU A 233 11.18 6.49 -12.45
C GLU A 233 11.14 5.10 -11.80
N ALA A 234 11.08 4.03 -12.61
CA ALA A 234 11.09 2.66 -12.12
C ALA A 234 12.40 2.29 -11.40
N LEU A 235 13.56 2.66 -11.96
CA LEU A 235 14.86 2.49 -11.31
C LEU A 235 14.95 3.22 -9.96
N GLY A 236 14.40 4.44 -9.90
CA GLY A 236 14.31 5.22 -8.67
C GLY A 236 13.52 4.48 -7.58
N TYR A 237 12.35 3.94 -7.93
CA TYR A 237 11.51 3.18 -7.01
C TYR A 237 12.19 1.91 -6.52
N LEU A 238 12.73 1.10 -7.43
CA LEU A 238 13.45 -0.13 -7.08
C LEU A 238 14.61 0.15 -6.11
N ARG A 239 15.35 1.24 -6.33
CA ARG A 239 16.42 1.69 -5.42
C ARG A 239 15.86 2.08 -4.05
N SER A 240 14.75 2.80 -3.99
CA SER A 240 14.11 3.20 -2.73
C SER A 240 13.57 2.03 -1.92
N LEU A 241 13.13 0.97 -2.61
CA LEU A 241 12.65 -0.27 -2.00
C LEU A 241 13.78 -1.25 -1.65
N GLY A 242 15.04 -0.93 -2.01
CA GLY A 242 16.18 -1.84 -1.82
C GLY A 242 16.11 -3.11 -2.68
N ALA A 243 15.35 -3.10 -3.77
CA ALA A 243 15.16 -4.24 -4.67
C ALA A 243 16.34 -4.40 -5.65
N LEU A 244 17.52 -4.75 -5.12
CA LEU A 244 18.79 -4.72 -5.85
C LEU A 244 18.82 -5.64 -7.08
N GLU A 245 18.24 -6.84 -6.99
CA GLU A 245 18.18 -7.77 -8.13
C GLU A 245 17.30 -7.22 -9.26
N GLY A 246 16.13 -6.69 -8.92
CA GLY A 246 15.26 -6.02 -9.89
C GLY A 246 15.91 -4.78 -10.50
N LEU A 247 16.64 -4.00 -9.69
CA LEU A 247 17.40 -2.85 -10.16
C LEU A 247 18.44 -3.26 -11.21
N ALA A 248 19.27 -4.27 -10.90
CA ALA A 248 20.29 -4.76 -11.83
C ALA A 248 19.68 -5.32 -13.13
N SER A 249 18.57 -6.05 -13.02
CA SER A 249 17.83 -6.58 -14.17
C SER A 249 17.32 -5.45 -15.08
N LEU A 250 16.71 -4.41 -14.51
CA LEU A 250 16.19 -3.28 -15.29
C LEU A 250 17.31 -2.45 -15.92
N GLU A 251 18.44 -2.26 -15.23
CA GLU A 251 19.62 -1.58 -15.78
C GLU A 251 20.21 -2.32 -17.00
N ASP A 252 20.26 -3.65 -16.96
CA ASP A 252 20.67 -4.46 -18.11
C ASP A 252 19.68 -4.35 -19.28
N ALA A 253 18.37 -4.46 -19.01
CA ALA A 253 17.34 -4.30 -20.03
C ALA A 253 17.37 -2.90 -20.68
N ALA A 254 17.56 -1.84 -19.88
CA ALA A 254 17.68 -0.48 -20.38
C ALA A 254 18.92 -0.28 -21.26
N ARG A 255 20.05 -0.92 -20.92
CA ARG A 255 21.29 -0.86 -21.70
C ARG A 255 21.18 -1.64 -23.02
N THR A 256 20.55 -2.81 -22.99
CA THR A 256 20.44 -3.71 -24.15
C THR A 256 19.23 -3.41 -25.03
N GLY A 257 18.26 -2.63 -24.53
CA GLY A 257 16.97 -2.42 -25.18
C GLY A 257 16.08 -3.66 -25.18
N THR A 258 16.40 -4.68 -24.36
CA THR A 258 15.71 -5.98 -24.37
C THR A 258 14.95 -6.18 -23.05
N PRO A 259 13.61 -6.05 -23.04
CA PRO A 259 12.81 -6.31 -21.85
C PRO A 259 12.72 -7.81 -21.54
N ASP A 260 12.57 -8.16 -20.25
CA ASP A 260 12.32 -9.54 -19.81
C ASP A 260 11.02 -9.62 -19.00
N PHE A 261 10.01 -10.27 -19.58
CA PHE A 261 8.73 -10.51 -18.92
C PHE A 261 8.59 -11.94 -18.36
N THR A 262 9.62 -12.77 -18.52
CA THR A 262 9.62 -14.16 -18.07
C THR A 262 10.12 -14.28 -16.65
N ALA A 263 11.22 -13.60 -16.30
CA ALA A 263 11.82 -13.63 -14.96
C ALA A 263 10.96 -12.97 -13.86
N LEU A 264 9.92 -12.21 -14.22
CA LEU A 264 9.12 -11.40 -13.29
C LEU A 264 8.09 -12.20 -12.46
N ALA A 265 7.82 -13.46 -12.82
CA ALA A 265 6.76 -14.25 -12.19
C ALA A 265 7.20 -14.95 -10.88
N ASP A 266 8.50 -15.20 -10.71
CA ASP A 266 9.00 -16.14 -9.69
C ASP A 266 9.62 -15.46 -8.45
N GLY A 267 9.57 -14.14 -8.39
CA GLY A 267 10.06 -13.39 -7.23
C GLY A 267 9.10 -13.49 -6.03
N PRO A 268 9.59 -13.71 -4.80
CA PRO A 268 8.76 -13.57 -3.61
C PRO A 268 8.18 -12.16 -3.55
N LEU A 269 7.01 -12.01 -2.94
CA LEU A 269 6.49 -10.69 -2.55
C LEU A 269 7.52 -10.03 -1.63
N ALA A 270 8.36 -9.16 -2.19
CA ALA A 270 9.29 -8.35 -1.43
C ALA A 270 8.48 -7.21 -0.80
N GLY A 271 8.37 -7.24 0.52
CA GLY A 271 7.63 -6.25 1.29
C GLY A 271 7.46 -6.75 2.72
N SER A 272 8.07 -6.03 3.65
CA SER A 272 7.92 -6.25 5.09
C SER A 272 6.47 -6.01 5.49
N PHE A 273 5.88 -6.95 6.23
CA PHE A 273 4.78 -6.65 7.14
C PHE A 273 5.31 -6.84 8.57
#